data_AF-A0AAV3XC46-F1
#
_entry.id   AF-A0AAV3XC46-F1
#
_cell.length_a   1.000
_cell.length_b   1.000
_cell.length_c   1.000
_cell.angle_alpha   90.00
_cell.angle_beta   90.00
_cell.angle_gamma   90.00
#
_symmetry.space_group_name_H-M   'P 1'
#
loop_
_entity.id
_entity.type
_entity.pdbx_description
1 polymer ?
#
loop_
_entity_poly.entity_id
_entity_poly.type
_entity_poly.pdbx_seq_one_letter_code
_entity_poly.pdbx_strand_id
1 'polypeptide(L)'
;MIKQFAAVAFSVNLLFAGATQLQANELNDAPTCDNSSGECFYAHRVYQLEQITQGCRETRRVEGNMTYTVCRLNGRPVRASESLTELGDGMGYWFENGKVVAIQRFHDGSTIFFNQGKLTEVYFDGGSEIQSEFSATERQELETLARNGFRNIFRKLNVR
;
A
#
# COMPACT_ATOMS: atom_id res chain seq x y z
N MET A 1 25.00 -36.65 -52.61
CA MET A 1 26.33 -37.11 -52.16
C MET A 1 27.04 -35.90 -51.56
N ILE A 2 27.39 -35.95 -50.25
CA ILE A 2 28.52 -35.26 -49.58
C ILE A 2 28.54 -33.70 -49.69
N LYS A 3 28.10 -32.96 -48.66
CA LYS A 3 28.88 -32.37 -47.55
C LYS A 3 30.00 -31.36 -47.95
N GLN A 4 29.93 -30.17 -47.32
CA GLN A 4 31.01 -29.28 -46.79
C GLN A 4 30.74 -27.80 -47.20
N PHE A 5 30.28 -26.93 -46.29
CA PHE A 5 30.98 -26.20 -45.22
C PHE A 5 32.13 -25.31 -45.69
N ALA A 6 31.90 -24.00 -45.67
CA ALA A 6 32.89 -22.99 -45.31
C ALA A 6 32.16 -21.74 -44.77
N ALA A 7 32.13 -21.62 -43.45
CA ALA A 7 31.73 -20.42 -42.75
C ALA A 7 32.93 -19.46 -42.72
N VAL A 8 32.73 -18.21 -43.14
CA VAL A 8 33.71 -17.14 -42.91
C VAL A 8 33.35 -16.47 -41.60
N ALA A 9 34.27 -16.55 -40.65
CA ALA A 9 34.20 -15.89 -39.36
C ALA A 9 34.38 -14.38 -39.52
N PHE A 10 33.45 -13.60 -38.98
CA PHE A 10 33.71 -12.23 -38.56
C PHE A 10 33.39 -12.13 -37.07
N SER A 11 34.46 -12.11 -36.28
CA SER A 11 34.44 -11.80 -34.86
C SER A 11 34.26 -10.29 -34.70
N VAL A 12 33.06 -9.87 -34.29
CA VAL A 12 32.85 -8.56 -33.66
C VAL A 12 32.62 -8.82 -32.18
N ASN A 13 33.68 -8.63 -31.40
CA ASN A 13 33.59 -8.46 -29.96
C ASN A 13 32.86 -7.14 -29.69
N LEU A 14 31.54 -7.20 -29.47
CA LEU A 14 30.84 -6.17 -28.70
C LEU A 14 30.47 -6.77 -27.35
N LEU A 15 31.28 -6.41 -26.35
CA LEU A 15 30.94 -6.49 -24.94
C LEU A 15 29.78 -5.51 -24.67
N PHE A 16 28.56 -6.04 -24.58
CA PHE A 16 27.53 -5.46 -23.73
C PHE A 16 26.97 -6.58 -22.87
N ALA A 17 27.67 -6.80 -21.76
CA ALA A 17 27.07 -7.41 -20.59
C ALA A 17 25.94 -6.50 -20.08
N GLY A 18 24.79 -7.10 -19.75
CA GLY A 18 23.67 -6.40 -19.14
C GLY A 18 22.36 -6.50 -19.92
N ALA A 19 21.99 -7.69 -20.38
CA ALA A 19 20.57 -7.99 -20.58
C ALA A 19 20.01 -8.43 -19.23
N THR A 20 19.04 -7.69 -18.68
CA THR A 20 17.87 -8.26 -17.98
C THR A 20 16.88 -7.15 -17.60
N GLN A 21 15.80 -7.06 -18.37
CA GLN A 21 14.42 -7.12 -17.87
C GLN A 21 14.11 -6.35 -16.56
N LEU A 22 14.18 -5.02 -16.61
CA LEU A 22 13.41 -4.14 -15.73
C LEU A 22 11.95 -4.14 -16.20
N GLN A 23 11.17 -5.17 -15.85
CA GLN A 23 9.70 -5.19 -15.96
C GLN A 23 9.19 -6.56 -15.51
N ALA A 24 8.97 -6.73 -14.20
CA ALA A 24 7.96 -7.63 -13.59
C ALA A 24 8.22 -7.97 -12.11
N ASN A 25 9.44 -7.79 -11.56
CA ASN A 25 9.78 -8.32 -10.24
C ASN A 25 9.70 -7.33 -9.07
N GLU A 26 9.65 -6.01 -9.34
CA GLU A 26 9.67 -4.97 -8.28
C GLU A 26 8.44 -4.97 -7.35
N LEU A 27 7.37 -5.71 -7.68
CA LEU A 27 6.18 -5.78 -6.83
C LEU A 27 6.26 -6.82 -5.70
N ASN A 28 7.29 -7.68 -5.70
CA ASN A 28 7.44 -8.80 -4.74
C ASN A 28 8.70 -8.71 -3.88
N ASP A 29 9.57 -7.74 -4.13
CA ASP A 29 10.80 -7.58 -3.38
C ASP A 29 10.60 -6.52 -2.30
N ALA A 30 10.90 -6.86 -1.05
CA ALA A 30 10.83 -5.90 0.05
C ALA A 30 11.82 -4.75 -0.20
N PRO A 31 11.51 -3.51 0.21
CA PRO A 31 12.42 -2.38 0.06
C PRO A 31 13.82 -2.71 0.59
N THR A 32 14.86 -2.48 -0.22
CA THR A 32 16.26 -2.58 0.23
C THR A 32 16.80 -1.17 0.46
N CYS A 33 16.80 -0.71 1.71
CA CYS A 33 17.30 0.61 2.10
C CYS A 33 18.25 0.50 3.31
N ASP A 34 19.16 1.46 3.46
CA ASP A 34 20.04 1.56 4.63
C ASP A 34 19.19 1.89 5.88
N ASN A 35 19.26 1.02 6.89
CA ASN A 35 18.24 0.77 7.92
C ASN A 35 18.13 1.84 9.03
N SER A 36 18.38 3.12 8.74
CA SER A 36 18.36 4.18 9.76
C SER A 36 17.41 5.35 9.48
N SER A 37 16.76 5.42 8.31
CA SER A 37 15.83 6.51 8.00
C SER A 37 14.37 6.14 8.27
N GLY A 38 13.58 7.13 8.68
CA GLY A 38 12.13 7.02 8.84
C GLY A 38 11.43 6.56 7.56
N GLU A 39 11.93 7.00 6.40
CA GLU A 39 11.46 6.62 5.07
C GLU A 39 11.59 5.10 4.84
N CYS A 40 12.67 4.48 5.29
CA CYS A 40 12.87 3.03 5.13
C CYS A 40 11.88 2.24 5.98
N PHE A 41 11.66 2.64 7.24
CA PHE A 41 10.64 2.04 8.09
C PHE A 41 9.23 2.22 7.51
N TYR A 42 8.93 3.42 7.00
CA TYR A 42 7.68 3.70 6.32
C TYR A 42 7.47 2.79 5.10
N ALA A 43 8.47 2.68 4.22
CA ALA A 43 8.41 1.84 3.02
C ALA A 43 8.16 0.37 3.37
N HIS A 44 8.85 -0.17 4.38
CA HIS A 44 8.61 -1.54 4.84
C HIS A 44 7.20 -1.74 5.39
N ARG A 45 6.66 -0.76 6.11
CA ARG A 45 5.31 -0.81 6.66
C ARG A 45 4.26 -0.73 5.57
N VAL A 46 4.43 0.14 4.58
CA VAL A 46 3.55 0.21 3.40
C VAL A 46 3.60 -1.09 2.61
N TYR A 47 4.80 -1.65 2.40
CA TYR A 47 4.95 -2.96 1.76
C TYR A 47 4.16 -4.05 2.51
N GLN A 48 4.24 -4.11 3.85
CA GLN A 48 3.43 -5.05 4.63
C GLN A 48 1.92 -4.86 4.43
N LEU A 49 1.46 -3.60 4.35
CA LEU A 49 0.05 -3.27 4.05
C LEU A 49 -0.35 -3.76 2.65
N GLU A 50 0.53 -3.67 1.66
CA GLU A 50 0.30 -4.19 0.31
C GLU A 50 0.19 -5.71 0.33
N GLN A 51 1.11 -6.39 1.01
CA GLN A 51 1.12 -7.85 1.13
C GLN A 51 -0.18 -8.40 1.74
N ILE A 52 -0.72 -7.79 2.80
CA ILE A 52 -2.01 -8.24 3.38
C ILE A 52 -3.22 -7.96 2.47
N THR A 53 -3.06 -7.12 1.45
CA THR A 53 -4.09 -6.86 0.44
C THR A 53 -3.88 -7.65 -0.86
N GLN A 54 -2.78 -8.36 -1.01
CA GLN A 54 -2.48 -9.07 -2.25
C GLN A 54 -3.56 -10.13 -2.53
N GLY A 55 -4.10 -10.12 -3.75
CA GLY A 55 -5.13 -11.07 -4.20
C GLY A 55 -6.52 -10.86 -3.57
N CYS A 56 -6.73 -9.77 -2.83
CA CYS A 56 -8.06 -9.45 -2.32
C CYS A 56 -9.03 -9.11 -3.46
N ARG A 57 -10.31 -9.41 -3.27
CA ARG A 57 -11.37 -9.09 -4.24
C ARG A 57 -12.01 -7.76 -3.87
N GLU A 58 -11.92 -6.79 -4.76
CA GLU A 58 -12.50 -5.46 -4.55
C GLU A 58 -13.99 -5.43 -4.91
N THR A 59 -14.76 -4.71 -4.10
CA THR A 59 -16.11 -4.25 -4.43
C THR A 59 -16.11 -2.73 -4.40
N ARG A 60 -16.69 -2.12 -5.43
CA ARG A 60 -16.77 -0.66 -5.59
C ARG A 60 -18.23 -0.21 -5.69
N ARG A 61 -18.53 0.96 -5.12
CA ARG A 61 -19.80 1.68 -5.28
C ARG A 61 -19.53 3.17 -5.42
N VAL A 62 -20.21 3.82 -6.36
CA VAL A 62 -20.21 5.28 -6.48
C VAL A 62 -21.57 5.80 -6.05
N GLU A 63 -21.60 6.85 -5.23
CA GLU A 63 -22.81 7.54 -4.81
C GLU A 63 -22.55 9.05 -4.77
N GLY A 64 -23.26 9.81 -5.60
CA GLY A 64 -22.96 11.23 -5.81
C GLY A 64 -21.51 11.41 -6.30
N ASN A 65 -20.77 12.30 -5.65
CA ASN A 65 -19.36 12.56 -5.92
C ASN A 65 -18.39 11.67 -5.11
N MET A 66 -18.88 10.65 -4.40
CA MET A 66 -18.06 9.76 -3.59
C MET A 66 -17.94 8.37 -4.20
N THR A 67 -16.73 7.83 -4.18
CA THR A 67 -16.40 6.44 -4.46
C THR A 67 -16.09 5.72 -3.15
N TYR A 68 -16.71 4.56 -2.95
CA TYR A 68 -16.47 3.65 -1.84
C TYR A 68 -15.88 2.35 -2.37
N THR A 69 -14.83 1.84 -1.74
CA THR A 69 -14.27 0.52 -2.04
C THR A 69 -14.07 -0.31 -0.78
N VAL A 70 -14.24 -1.63 -0.90
CA VAL A 70 -13.81 -2.60 0.10
C VAL A 70 -13.15 -3.77 -0.62
N CYS A 71 -11.93 -4.10 -0.19
CA CYS A 71 -11.23 -5.27 -0.63
C CYS A 71 -11.30 -6.37 0.43
N ARG A 72 -11.67 -7.58 0.01
CA ARG A 72 -11.83 -8.74 0.91
C ARG A 72 -10.91 -9.88 0.52
N LEU A 73 -10.31 -10.50 1.53
CA LEU A 73 -9.56 -11.76 1.41
C LEU A 73 -10.24 -12.80 2.30
N ASN A 74 -10.57 -13.97 1.75
CA ASN A 74 -11.29 -15.04 2.47
C ASN A 74 -12.57 -14.55 3.17
N GLY A 75 -13.32 -13.66 2.51
CA GLY A 75 -14.56 -13.07 3.02
C GLY A 75 -14.38 -11.97 4.07
N ARG A 76 -13.16 -11.69 4.52
CA ARG A 76 -12.86 -10.67 5.53
C ARG A 76 -12.34 -9.38 4.87
N PRO A 77 -12.78 -8.18 5.31
CA PRO A 77 -12.19 -6.93 4.86
C PRO A 77 -10.70 -6.86 5.24
N VAL A 78 -9.86 -6.52 4.26
CA VAL A 78 -8.42 -6.25 4.46
C VAL A 78 -8.07 -4.81 4.09
N ARG A 79 -8.86 -4.18 3.22
CA ARG A 79 -8.78 -2.75 2.88
C ARG A 79 -10.16 -2.17 2.66
N ALA A 80 -10.35 -0.91 3.01
CA ALA A 80 -11.52 -0.12 2.64
C ALA A 80 -11.10 1.30 2.33
N SER A 81 -11.84 2.00 1.46
CA SER A 81 -11.61 3.43 1.25
C SER A 81 -12.89 4.16 0.87
N GLU A 82 -12.89 5.45 1.15
CA GLU A 82 -13.79 6.42 0.53
C GLU A 82 -12.97 7.57 -0.06
N SER A 83 -13.35 8.04 -1.24
CA SER A 83 -12.70 9.17 -1.89
C SER A 83 -13.67 9.95 -2.76
N LEU A 84 -13.39 11.24 -2.93
CA LEU A 84 -14.01 12.08 -3.95
C LEU A 84 -13.66 11.51 -5.31
N THR A 85 -14.67 11.15 -6.10
CA THR A 85 -14.52 10.44 -7.37
C THR A 85 -13.59 11.16 -8.35
N GLU A 86 -13.63 12.48 -8.38
CA GLU A 86 -12.84 13.30 -9.32
C GLU A 86 -11.48 13.71 -8.76
N LEU A 87 -11.36 13.87 -7.44
CA LEU A 87 -10.14 14.40 -6.81
C LEU A 87 -9.24 13.32 -6.22
N GLY A 88 -9.76 12.12 -5.97
CA GLY A 88 -9.05 11.06 -5.27
C GLY A 88 -8.82 11.34 -3.78
N ASP A 89 -9.17 12.53 -3.28
CA ASP A 89 -9.06 12.89 -1.86
C ASP A 89 -10.05 12.10 -1.00
N GLY A 90 -9.64 11.70 0.19
CA GLY A 90 -10.40 10.86 1.10
C GLY A 90 -9.50 10.06 2.04
N MET A 91 -9.93 8.84 2.35
CA MET A 91 -9.27 8.00 3.34
C MET A 91 -9.25 6.53 2.95
N GLY A 92 -8.11 5.89 3.23
CA GLY A 92 -7.92 4.44 3.16
C GLY A 92 -7.75 3.85 4.56
N TYR A 93 -8.25 2.64 4.75
CA TYR A 93 -8.15 1.85 5.98
C TYR A 93 -7.63 0.47 5.64
N TRP A 94 -6.65 -0.02 6.41
CA TRP A 94 -6.17 -1.39 6.37
C TRP A 94 -6.56 -2.13 7.63
N PHE A 95 -6.91 -3.40 7.47
CA PHE A 95 -7.42 -4.23 8.54
C PHE A 95 -6.59 -5.49 8.70
N GLU A 96 -6.30 -5.82 9.95
CA GLU A 96 -5.78 -7.12 10.34
C GLU A 96 -6.62 -7.65 11.51
N ASN A 97 -7.07 -8.90 11.41
CA ASN A 97 -7.92 -9.54 12.43
C ASN A 97 -9.15 -8.68 12.83
N GLY A 98 -9.73 -7.96 11.86
CA GLY A 98 -10.91 -7.11 12.06
C GLY A 98 -10.63 -5.78 12.79
N LYS A 99 -9.36 -5.45 13.04
CA LYS A 99 -8.95 -4.16 13.63
C LYS A 99 -8.21 -3.33 12.59
N VAL A 100 -8.37 -2.02 12.64
CA VAL A 100 -7.59 -1.09 11.81
C VAL A 100 -6.14 -1.11 12.28
N VAL A 101 -5.21 -1.34 11.35
CA VAL A 101 -3.75 -1.31 11.57
C VAL A 101 -3.09 -0.10 10.91
N ALA A 102 -3.72 0.47 9.89
CA ALA A 102 -3.28 1.70 9.27
C ALA A 102 -4.46 2.49 8.68
N ILE A 103 -4.30 3.81 8.67
CA ILE A 103 -5.16 4.75 7.97
C ILE A 103 -4.28 5.62 7.10
N GLN A 104 -4.62 5.78 5.83
CA GLN A 104 -3.97 6.74 4.94
C GLN A 104 -4.95 7.87 4.63
N ARG A 105 -4.48 9.11 4.77
CA ARG A 105 -5.18 10.29 4.27
C ARG A 105 -4.70 10.57 2.86
N PHE A 106 -5.61 10.66 1.91
CA PHE A 106 -5.22 10.87 0.51
C PHE A 106 -4.88 12.34 0.22
N HIS A 107 -5.39 13.28 1.01
CA HIS A 107 -5.12 14.72 0.89
C HIS A 107 -3.63 15.06 1.02
N ASP A 108 -3.00 14.58 2.09
CA ASP A 108 -1.63 14.93 2.49
C ASP A 108 -0.67 13.73 2.43
N GLY A 109 -1.14 12.56 2.00
CA GLY A 109 -0.36 11.33 1.95
C GLY A 109 0.03 10.75 3.32
N SER A 110 -0.39 11.38 4.42
CA SER A 110 -0.01 10.93 5.75
C SER A 110 -0.59 9.55 6.07
N THR A 111 0.19 8.76 6.80
CA THR A 111 -0.20 7.40 7.19
C THR A 111 -0.08 7.23 8.69
N ILE A 112 -1.19 6.86 9.30
CA ILE A 112 -1.39 6.74 10.73
C ILE A 112 -1.42 5.25 11.04
N PHE A 113 -0.54 4.80 11.93
CA PHE A 113 -0.45 3.40 12.27
C PHE A 113 -0.95 3.09 13.67
N PHE A 114 -1.46 1.86 13.80
CA PHE A 114 -2.05 1.36 15.02
C PHE A 114 -1.56 -0.05 15.32
N ASN A 115 -1.32 -0.34 16.59
CA ASN A 115 -1.08 -1.69 17.09
C ASN A 115 -2.21 -2.08 18.04
N GLN A 116 -2.96 -3.13 17.69
CA GLN A 116 -4.11 -3.62 18.45
C GLN A 116 -5.17 -2.53 18.79
N GLY A 117 -5.29 -1.50 17.94
CA GLY A 117 -6.20 -0.37 18.13
C GLY A 117 -5.64 0.80 18.94
N LYS A 118 -4.34 0.77 19.26
CA LYS A 118 -3.61 1.87 19.90
C LYS A 118 -2.74 2.60 18.89
N LEU A 119 -2.82 3.93 18.91
CA LEU A 119 -2.01 4.79 18.04
C LEU A 119 -0.52 4.59 18.35
N THR A 120 0.28 4.30 17.32
CA THR A 120 1.74 4.15 17.46
C THR A 120 2.48 5.37 16.93
N GLU A 121 2.20 5.76 15.69
CA GLU A 121 2.99 6.76 14.96
C GLU A 121 2.20 7.29 13.75
N VAL A 122 2.54 8.50 13.32
CA VAL A 122 2.09 9.10 12.06
C VAL A 122 3.32 9.42 11.22
N TYR A 123 3.31 8.97 9.97
CA TYR A 123 4.31 9.32 8.97
C TYR A 123 3.73 10.37 8.02
N PHE A 124 4.51 11.40 7.75
CA PHE A 124 4.23 12.44 6.77
C PHE A 124 5.29 12.40 5.67
N ASP A 125 4.99 12.98 4.50
CA ASP A 125 5.96 13.19 3.42
C ASP A 125 6.78 11.93 3.08
N GLY A 126 6.09 10.81 2.84
CA GLY A 126 6.74 9.53 2.50
C GLY A 126 7.60 8.92 3.61
N GLY A 127 7.40 9.38 4.84
CA GLY A 127 8.10 8.93 6.04
C GLY A 127 9.37 9.72 6.39
N SER A 128 9.61 10.85 5.72
CA SER A 128 10.68 11.78 6.08
C SER A 128 10.41 12.49 7.41
N GLU A 129 9.14 12.69 7.77
CA GLU A 129 8.71 13.20 9.08
C GLU A 129 7.87 12.17 9.83
N ILE A 130 8.13 12.03 11.13
CA ILE A 130 7.45 11.10 12.02
C ILE A 130 6.98 11.82 13.28
N GLN A 131 5.69 11.66 13.60
CA GLN A 131 5.15 11.99 14.91
C GLN A 131 4.93 10.71 15.73
N SER A 132 5.53 10.64 16.91
CA SER A 132 5.37 9.52 17.86
C SER A 132 4.90 9.97 19.25
N GLU A 133 4.96 11.27 19.52
CA GLU A 133 4.42 11.88 20.73
C GLU A 133 3.08 12.56 20.42
N PHE A 134 2.09 12.29 21.27
CA PHE A 134 0.72 12.74 21.08
C PHE A 134 0.14 13.19 22.41
N SER A 135 -0.60 14.29 22.39
CA SER A 135 -1.49 14.65 23.48
C SER A 135 -2.58 13.58 23.69
N ALA A 136 -3.21 13.59 24.87
CA ALA A 136 -4.32 12.69 25.16
C ALA A 136 -5.50 12.87 24.17
N THR A 137 -5.75 14.12 23.74
CA THR A 137 -6.82 14.46 22.80
C THR A 137 -6.52 13.91 21.40
N GLU A 138 -5.34 14.16 20.85
CA GLU A 138 -4.96 13.64 19.53
C GLU A 138 -5.03 12.11 19.49
N ARG A 139 -4.52 11.46 20.54
CA ARG A 139 -4.61 10.01 20.68
C ARG A 139 -6.05 9.53 20.68
N GLN A 140 -6.92 10.18 21.47
CA GLN A 140 -8.33 9.82 21.54
C GLN A 140 -9.04 9.98 20.19
N GLU A 141 -8.77 11.07 19.48
CA GLU A 141 -9.36 11.35 18.17
C GLU A 141 -8.94 10.31 17.13
N LEU A 142 -7.64 10.05 17.00
CA LEU A 142 -7.10 9.10 16.03
C LEU A 142 -7.52 7.65 16.34
N GLU A 143 -7.51 7.25 17.60
CA GLU A 143 -8.00 5.92 17.99
C GLU A 143 -9.52 5.80 17.79
N THR A 144 -10.29 6.89 17.92
CA THR A 144 -11.72 6.90 17.61
C THR A 144 -11.98 6.80 16.11
N LEU A 145 -11.17 7.48 15.30
CA LEU A 145 -11.20 7.37 13.85
C LEU A 145 -10.92 5.94 13.39
N ALA A 146 -9.93 5.26 13.98
CA ALA A 146 -9.64 3.85 13.72
C ALA A 146 -10.81 2.91 14.11
N ARG A 147 -11.58 3.23 15.15
CA ARG A 147 -12.75 2.43 15.56
C ARG A 147 -13.99 2.64 14.69
N ASN A 148 -14.16 3.84 14.15
CA ASN A 148 -15.45 4.28 13.64
C ASN A 148 -15.45 4.80 12.19
N GLY A 149 -14.32 5.31 11.69
CA GLY A 149 -14.25 6.03 10.41
C GLY A 149 -14.74 5.20 9.23
N PHE A 150 -14.36 3.92 9.18
CA PHE A 150 -14.73 3.02 8.09
C PHE A 150 -16.20 2.59 8.07
N ARG A 151 -16.99 2.85 9.13
CA ARG A 151 -18.35 2.31 9.28
C ARG A 151 -19.29 2.78 8.17
N ASN A 152 -19.11 4.01 7.69
CA ASN A 152 -19.90 4.52 6.58
C ASN A 152 -19.64 3.71 5.30
N ILE A 153 -18.38 3.41 4.99
CA ILE A 153 -17.98 2.58 3.85
C ILE A 153 -18.65 1.21 3.93
N PHE A 154 -18.59 0.58 5.10
CA PHE A 154 -19.18 -0.75 5.33
C PHE A 154 -20.68 -0.74 5.13
N ARG A 155 -21.37 0.28 5.65
CA ARG A 155 -22.81 0.49 5.43
C ARG A 155 -23.15 0.65 3.94
N LYS A 156 -22.39 1.46 3.19
CA LYS A 156 -22.64 1.70 1.76
C LYS A 156 -22.43 0.45 0.89
N LEU A 157 -21.53 -0.43 1.31
CA LEU A 157 -21.16 -1.67 0.61
C LEU A 157 -21.73 -2.94 1.25
N ASN A 158 -22.66 -2.82 2.20
CA ASN A 158 -23.30 -3.93 2.92
C ASN A 158 -22.31 -4.96 3.51
N VAL A 159 -21.20 -4.47 4.08
CA VAL A 159 -20.20 -5.28 4.79
C VAL A 159 -20.69 -5.47 6.22
N ARG A 160 -20.67 -6.72 6.69
CA ARG A 160 -21.02 -7.09 8.07
C ARG A 160 -19.77 -7.33 8.89
#